data_AF-A0A699Z2C6-F1
#
_entry.id   AF-A0A699Z2C6-F1
#
_cell.length_a   1.000
_cell.length_b   1.000
_cell.length_c   1.000
_cell.angle_alpha   90.00
_cell.angle_beta   90.00
_cell.angle_gamma   90.00
#
_symmetry.space_group_name_H-M   'P 1'
#
loop_
_entity.id
_entity.type
_entity.pdbx_description
1 polymer ?
#
loop_
_entity_poly.entity_id
_entity_poly.type
_entity_poly.pdbx_seq_one_letter_code
_entity_poly.pdbx_strand_id
1 'polypeptide(L)'
;MAGISDSSGTAYDFAGSGTILRWPSGRTLLGMPTRWLQLVYPEDTGSGAEGTWPSKQALHHDQELNTVADAFKTEPYNLFTNNCHVFVSAVMTHVDYRNTHWDPFKVAVLVFFCARYTSIWGFLHTWLPFMTMVVLGVFYGRMVFLYVWLGLSVPLLAWFIIYNFANKVW
;
A
#
# COMPACT_ATOMS: atom_id res chain seq x y z
N MET A 1 1.39 -4.03 4.00
CA MET A 1 0.17 -3.26 4.27
C MET A 1 0.31 -1.91 3.59
N ALA A 2 -0.78 -1.41 3.03
CA ALA A 2 -0.84 -0.11 2.37
C ALA A 2 -2.15 0.60 2.74
N GLY A 3 -2.15 1.91 2.61
CA GLY A 3 -3.33 2.75 2.75
C GLY A 3 -3.15 4.00 1.89
N ILE A 4 -4.23 4.73 1.66
CA ILE A 4 -4.25 5.97 0.89
C ILE A 4 -5.01 7.03 1.67
N SER A 5 -4.53 8.26 1.65
CA SER A 5 -5.11 9.35 2.41
C SER A 5 -5.94 10.29 1.55
N ASP A 6 -7.02 10.81 2.13
CA ASP A 6 -7.73 11.95 1.56
C ASP A 6 -6.91 13.25 1.66
N SER A 7 -7.43 14.33 1.08
CA SER A 7 -6.79 15.64 1.07
C SER A 7 -6.62 16.27 2.45
N SER A 8 -7.35 15.78 3.46
CA SER A 8 -7.23 16.21 4.86
C SER A 8 -6.12 15.48 5.63
N GLY A 9 -5.51 14.46 5.01
CA GLY A 9 -4.51 13.61 5.64
C GLY A 9 -5.10 12.44 6.43
N THR A 10 -6.40 12.16 6.30
CA THR A 10 -7.01 10.98 6.91
C THR A 10 -6.67 9.77 6.03
N ALA A 11 -5.95 8.79 6.59
CA ALA A 11 -5.54 7.58 5.87
C ALA A 11 -6.62 6.49 5.96
N TYR A 12 -6.90 5.84 4.83
CA TYR A 12 -7.87 4.75 4.66
C TYR A 12 -7.13 3.45 4.34
N ASP A 13 -7.53 2.36 5.01
CA ASP A 13 -7.02 1.02 4.70
C ASP A 13 -8.14 -0.01 4.63
N PHE A 14 -7.98 -0.99 3.73
CA PHE A 14 -8.86 -2.15 3.68
C PHE A 14 -8.30 -3.24 4.60
N ALA A 15 -8.96 -3.40 5.74
CA ALA A 15 -8.45 -4.12 6.91
C ALA A 15 -9.06 -5.53 7.08
N GLY A 16 -10.15 -5.82 6.39
CA GLY A 16 -10.90 -7.06 6.50
C GLY A 16 -12.17 -6.99 5.67
N SER A 17 -12.91 -8.11 5.55
CA SER A 17 -14.11 -8.15 4.70
C SER A 17 -15.07 -7.04 5.11
N GLY A 18 -15.43 -6.19 4.15
CA GLY A 18 -16.28 -5.03 4.36
C GLY A 18 -15.76 -3.98 5.35
N THR A 19 -14.47 -4.01 5.71
CA THR A 19 -13.91 -3.20 6.78
C THR A 19 -12.87 -2.22 6.23
N ILE A 20 -13.23 -0.94 6.23
CA ILE A 20 -12.32 0.17 5.96
C ILE A 20 -12.00 0.89 7.27
N LEU A 21 -10.73 0.93 7.69
CA LEU A 21 -10.35 1.72 8.86
C LEU A 21 -9.79 3.08 8.43
N ARG A 22 -9.82 4.02 9.37
CA ARG A 22 -9.41 5.41 9.17
C ARG A 22 -8.47 5.86 10.27
N TRP A 23 -7.43 6.62 9.93
CA TRP A 23 -6.50 7.26 10.87
C TRP A 23 -6.41 8.76 10.56
N PRO A 24 -6.39 9.69 11.55
CA PRO A 24 -6.14 9.47 12.98
C PRO A 24 -7.37 9.17 13.84
N SER A 25 -8.59 9.19 13.28
CA SER A 25 -9.83 8.94 14.04
C SER A 25 -9.95 7.53 14.62
N GLY A 26 -9.11 6.59 14.17
CA GLY A 26 -9.09 5.20 14.59
C GLY A 26 -7.70 4.57 14.45
N ARG A 27 -7.66 3.24 14.42
CA ARG A 27 -6.43 2.46 14.19
C ARG A 27 -6.46 1.94 12.76
N THR A 28 -5.29 1.83 12.14
CA THR A 28 -5.07 1.07 10.91
C THR A 28 -4.82 -0.40 11.25
N LEU A 29 -4.97 -1.32 10.28
CA LEU A 29 -4.85 -2.78 10.45
C LEU A 29 -3.58 -3.24 11.19
N LEU A 30 -2.43 -2.58 10.98
CA LEU A 30 -1.15 -2.92 11.64
C LEU A 30 -0.48 -1.74 12.37
N GLY A 31 -1.23 -0.69 12.68
CA GLY A 31 -0.72 0.47 13.41
C GLY A 31 -0.09 1.55 12.54
N MET A 32 0.59 2.51 13.19
CA MET A 32 0.98 3.78 12.57
C MET A 32 1.83 3.61 11.31
N PRO A 33 1.61 4.44 10.26
CA PRO A 33 2.40 4.37 9.04
C PRO A 33 3.88 4.63 9.33
N THR A 34 4.75 3.71 8.92
CA THR A 34 6.21 3.85 9.05
C THR A 34 6.85 4.51 7.83
N ARG A 35 6.11 4.55 6.72
CA ARG A 35 6.52 5.12 5.45
C ARG A 35 5.34 5.84 4.79
N TRP A 36 5.65 6.87 4.01
CA TRP A 36 4.65 7.64 3.29
C TRP A 36 5.19 8.12 1.94
N LEU A 37 4.28 8.38 1.02
CA LEU A 37 4.56 8.93 -0.29
C LEU A 37 3.43 9.89 -0.67
N GLN A 38 3.77 11.15 -0.94
CA GLN A 38 2.81 12.10 -1.47
C GLN A 38 2.49 11.76 -2.93
N LEU A 39 1.22 11.65 -3.27
CA LEU A 39 0.79 11.63 -4.66
C LEU A 39 0.87 13.06 -5.22
N VAL A 40 1.51 13.20 -6.37
CA VAL A 40 1.73 14.48 -7.06
C VAL A 40 1.07 14.39 -8.43
N TYR A 41 0.10 15.25 -8.69
CA TYR A 41 -0.62 15.26 -9.96
C TYR A 41 0.16 16.09 -11.00
N PRO A 42 0.22 15.68 -12.28
CA PRO A 42 1.01 16.38 -13.30
C PRO A 42 0.61 17.86 -13.51
N GLU A 43 -0.66 18.19 -13.25
CA GLU A 43 -1.19 19.55 -13.32
C GLU A 43 -0.64 20.47 -12.21
N ASP A 44 0.01 19.91 -11.18
CA ASP A 44 0.59 20.64 -10.03
C ASP A 44 1.99 21.21 -10.33
N THR A 45 2.41 21.22 -11.59
CA THR A 45 3.75 21.69 -12.03
C THR A 45 4.01 23.19 -11.78
N GLY A 46 3.00 23.93 -11.30
CA GLY A 46 3.15 25.28 -10.77
C GLY A 46 3.09 25.34 -9.24
N SER A 47 4.25 25.35 -8.57
CA SER A 47 4.41 25.87 -7.19
C SER A 47 3.61 25.20 -6.05
N GLY A 48 3.15 23.95 -6.19
CA GLY A 48 2.56 23.22 -5.07
C GLY A 48 3.62 22.87 -4.01
N ALA A 49 3.57 23.50 -2.84
CA ALA A 49 4.34 23.06 -1.68
C ALA A 49 3.99 21.60 -1.36
N GLU A 50 4.96 20.83 -0.85
CA GLU A 50 4.73 19.44 -0.39
C GLU A 50 3.49 19.39 0.52
N GLY A 51 2.49 18.59 0.14
CA GLY A 51 1.23 18.47 0.88
C GLY A 51 0.10 19.41 0.45
N THR A 52 0.25 20.19 -0.63
CA THR A 52 -0.84 21.04 -1.15
C THR A 52 -1.32 20.55 -2.52
N TRP A 53 -2.57 20.10 -2.60
CA TRP A 53 -3.28 19.86 -3.85
C TRP A 53 -4.14 21.06 -4.22
N PRO A 54 -4.28 21.42 -5.51
CA PRO A 54 -5.28 22.40 -5.90
C PRO A 54 -6.68 21.86 -5.57
N SER A 55 -7.60 22.77 -5.24
CA SER A 55 -8.89 22.44 -4.62
C SER A 55 -9.74 21.48 -5.45
N LYS A 56 -9.67 21.56 -6.78
CA LYS A 56 -10.41 20.69 -7.69
C LYS A 56 -9.87 19.25 -7.65
N GLN A 57 -8.55 19.07 -7.67
CA GLN A 57 -7.89 17.77 -7.60
C GLN A 57 -8.11 17.12 -6.24
N ALA A 58 -8.03 17.90 -5.16
CA ALA A 58 -8.37 17.44 -3.82
C ALA A 58 -9.81 16.94 -3.72
N LEU A 59 -10.77 17.73 -4.23
CA LEU A 59 -12.17 17.34 -4.22
C LEU A 59 -12.42 16.06 -5.03
N HIS A 60 -11.83 15.97 -6.23
CA HIS A 60 -11.94 14.78 -7.08
C HIS A 60 -11.33 13.54 -6.41
N HIS A 61 -10.14 13.68 -5.81
CA HIS A 61 -9.50 12.60 -5.08
C HIS A 61 -10.39 12.08 -3.94
N ASP A 62 -10.92 12.98 -3.13
CA ASP A 62 -11.73 12.61 -1.97
C ASP A 62 -13.05 11.97 -2.38
N GLN A 63 -13.66 12.43 -3.48
CA GLN A 63 -14.89 11.84 -4.02
C GLN A 63 -14.67 10.40 -4.49
N GLU A 64 -13.65 10.16 -5.32
CA GLU A 64 -13.35 8.82 -5.84
C GLU A 64 -12.87 7.88 -4.72
N LEU A 65 -12.05 8.37 -3.79
CA LEU A 65 -11.63 7.61 -2.61
C LEU A 65 -12.84 7.13 -1.80
N ASN A 66 -13.81 8.01 -1.53
CA ASN A 66 -15.03 7.62 -0.81
C ASN A 66 -15.89 6.64 -1.61
N THR A 67 -16.03 6.84 -2.93
CA THR A 67 -16.75 5.91 -3.81
C THR A 67 -16.14 4.50 -3.75
N VAL A 68 -14.82 4.38 -3.88
CA VAL A 68 -14.13 3.10 -3.80
C VAL A 68 -14.20 2.53 -2.39
N ALA A 69 -14.03 3.35 -1.34
CA ALA A 69 -14.18 2.91 0.04
C ALA A 69 -15.59 2.35 0.33
N ASP A 70 -16.63 2.95 -0.23
CA ASP A 70 -18.00 2.46 -0.12
C ASP A 70 -18.20 1.14 -0.85
N ALA A 71 -17.65 0.97 -2.06
CA ALA A 71 -17.68 -0.30 -2.78
C ALA A 71 -16.97 -1.42 -2.01
N PHE A 72 -15.82 -1.13 -1.38
CA PHE A 72 -15.07 -2.13 -0.62
C PHE A 72 -15.74 -2.55 0.71
N LYS A 73 -16.80 -1.86 1.16
CA LYS A 73 -17.61 -2.29 2.31
C LYS A 73 -18.40 -3.59 2.06
N THR A 74 -18.61 -3.96 0.80
CA THR A 74 -19.25 -5.25 0.45
C THR A 74 -18.25 -6.31 -0.01
N GLU A 75 -16.98 -5.96 -0.15
CA GLU A 75 -15.96 -6.83 -0.71
C GLU A 75 -15.37 -7.80 0.33
N PRO A 76 -15.16 -9.09 -0.03
CA PRO A 76 -14.51 -10.05 0.84
C PRO A 76 -13.00 -9.81 0.85
N TYR A 77 -12.38 -9.80 2.04
CA TYR A 77 -10.94 -9.67 2.16
C TYR A 77 -10.24 -11.00 1.90
N ASN A 78 -9.21 -10.95 1.04
CA ASN A 78 -8.31 -12.07 0.79
C ASN A 78 -6.87 -11.55 0.74
N LEU A 79 -5.99 -12.14 1.57
CA LEU A 79 -4.59 -11.73 1.67
C LEU A 79 -3.86 -11.71 0.31
N PHE A 80 -4.20 -12.61 -0.59
CA PHE A 80 -3.51 -12.81 -1.85
C PHE A 80 -4.15 -12.06 -3.01
N THR A 81 -5.48 -11.96 -3.06
CA THR A 81 -6.21 -11.49 -4.25
C THR A 81 -7.07 -10.25 -4.03
N ASN A 82 -7.48 -9.92 -2.80
CA ASN A 82 -8.30 -8.76 -2.50
C ASN A 82 -7.92 -8.17 -1.13
N ASN A 83 -6.84 -7.40 -1.12
CA ASN A 83 -6.21 -6.89 0.10
C ASN A 83 -6.05 -5.36 0.06
N CYS A 84 -5.36 -4.80 1.05
CA CYS A 84 -5.09 -3.37 1.12
C CYS A 84 -4.38 -2.75 -0.10
N HIS A 85 -3.54 -3.47 -0.83
CA HIS A 85 -2.90 -2.94 -2.05
C HIS A 85 -3.87 -2.89 -3.23
N VAL A 86 -4.84 -3.82 -3.27
CA VAL A 86 -5.94 -3.82 -4.23
C VAL A 86 -6.85 -2.61 -4.01
N PHE A 87 -7.16 -2.32 -2.74
CA PHE A 87 -7.90 -1.11 -2.39
C PHE A 87 -7.16 0.16 -2.84
N VAL A 88 -5.87 0.29 -2.50
CA VAL A 88 -5.07 1.45 -2.92
C VAL A 88 -4.96 1.55 -4.43
N SER A 89 -4.75 0.44 -5.15
CA SER A 89 -4.67 0.48 -6.62
C SER A 89 -6.00 0.85 -7.25
N ALA A 90 -7.13 0.37 -6.72
CA ALA A 90 -8.46 0.74 -7.18
C ALA A 90 -8.68 2.25 -7.05
N VAL A 91 -8.35 2.83 -5.88
CA VAL A 91 -8.44 4.30 -5.71
C VAL A 91 -7.55 5.02 -6.71
N MET A 92 -6.28 4.62 -6.86
CA MET A 92 -5.33 5.27 -7.78
C MET A 92 -5.77 5.19 -9.25
N THR A 93 -6.42 4.10 -9.66
CA THR A 93 -7.04 3.95 -10.98
C THR A 93 -8.24 4.87 -11.14
N HIS A 94 -9.14 4.93 -10.14
CA HIS A 94 -10.34 5.77 -10.18
C HIS A 94 -10.04 7.27 -10.23
N VAL A 95 -9.02 7.73 -9.50
CA VAL A 95 -8.57 9.13 -9.58
C VAL A 95 -7.74 9.46 -10.82
N ASP A 96 -7.62 8.51 -11.76
CA ASP A 96 -6.82 8.59 -12.98
C ASP A 96 -5.36 9.04 -12.73
N TYR A 97 -4.76 8.53 -11.64
CA TYR A 97 -3.44 9.01 -11.23
C TYR A 97 -2.38 8.62 -12.27
N ARG A 98 -1.74 9.64 -12.86
CA ARG A 98 -0.76 9.51 -13.96
C ARG A 98 -1.32 8.88 -15.23
N ASN A 99 -2.62 8.99 -15.47
CA ASN A 99 -3.28 8.54 -16.70
C ASN A 99 -2.98 7.07 -17.05
N THR A 100 -2.86 6.22 -16.03
CA THR A 100 -2.54 4.79 -16.19
C THR A 100 -3.36 3.96 -15.21
N HIS A 101 -3.65 2.73 -15.62
CA HIS A 101 -4.21 1.73 -14.73
C HIS A 101 -3.19 1.33 -13.65
N TRP A 102 -3.64 1.30 -12.40
CA TRP A 102 -2.87 0.86 -11.24
C TRP A 102 -3.26 -0.55 -10.83
N ASP A 103 -2.25 -1.36 -10.55
CA ASP A 103 -2.42 -2.69 -9.98
C ASP A 103 -1.66 -2.78 -8.64
N PRO A 104 -2.01 -3.75 -7.78
CA PRO A 104 -1.35 -3.97 -6.50
C PRO A 104 0.17 -4.08 -6.58
N PHE A 105 0.70 -4.65 -7.67
CA PHE A 105 2.14 -4.80 -7.87
C PHE A 105 2.81 -3.45 -8.11
N LYS A 106 2.25 -2.59 -8.98
CA LYS A 106 2.72 -1.20 -9.17
C LYS A 106 2.70 -0.41 -7.87
N VAL A 107 1.64 -0.54 -7.08
CA VAL A 107 1.55 0.11 -5.75
C VAL A 107 2.67 -0.39 -4.85
N ALA A 108 2.87 -1.71 -4.76
CA ALA A 108 3.92 -2.29 -3.93
C ALA A 108 5.32 -1.81 -4.35
N VAL A 109 5.62 -1.78 -5.65
CA VAL A 109 6.90 -1.27 -6.19
C VAL A 109 7.06 0.22 -5.89
N LEU A 110 6.03 1.04 -6.16
CA LEU A 110 6.06 2.47 -5.92
C LEU A 110 6.34 2.78 -4.44
N VAL A 111 5.59 2.17 -3.52
CA VAL A 111 5.78 2.37 -2.09
C VAL A 111 7.13 1.82 -1.65
N PHE A 112 7.55 0.65 -2.14
CA PHE A 112 8.80 0.02 -1.74
C PHE A 112 10.02 0.88 -2.08
N PHE A 113 10.07 1.47 -3.27
CA PHE A 113 11.24 2.24 -3.72
C PHE A 113 11.13 3.76 -3.49
N CYS A 114 9.93 4.34 -3.52
CA CYS A 114 9.78 5.79 -3.47
C CYS A 114 9.29 6.34 -2.12
N ALA A 115 8.69 5.51 -1.25
CA ALA A 115 8.18 6.01 0.03
C ALA A 115 9.30 6.33 1.02
N ARG A 116 9.18 7.48 1.69
CA ARG A 116 10.11 7.97 2.72
C ARG A 116 9.70 7.44 4.09
N TYR A 117 10.67 7.20 4.97
CA TYR A 117 10.37 6.84 6.36
C TYR A 117 9.83 8.04 7.14
N THR A 118 8.90 7.80 8.05
CA THR A 118 8.38 8.84 8.95
C THR A 118 9.40 9.23 10.03
N SER A 119 10.27 8.31 10.43
CA SER A 119 11.32 8.52 11.43
C SER A 119 12.34 7.38 11.41
N ILE A 120 13.44 7.54 12.16
CA ILE A 120 14.38 6.45 12.44
C ILE A 120 13.66 5.26 13.10
N TRP A 121 12.71 5.53 14.00
CA TRP A 121 11.88 4.49 14.60
C TRP A 121 11.02 3.76 13.57
N GLY A 122 10.45 4.48 12.60
CA GLY A 122 9.73 3.88 11.48
C GLY A 122 10.62 2.95 10.63
N PHE A 123 11.86 3.35 10.39
CA PHE A 123 12.86 2.49 9.73
C PHE A 123 13.12 1.21 10.53
N LEU A 124 13.40 1.34 11.83
CA LEU A 124 13.66 0.20 12.71
C LEU A 124 12.45 -0.74 12.78
N HIS A 125 11.24 -0.22 12.97
CA HIS A 125 10.02 -1.03 12.98
C HIS A 125 9.78 -1.77 11.67
N THR A 126 10.21 -1.21 10.54
CA THR A 126 10.05 -1.85 9.22
C THR A 126 11.02 -3.02 9.04
N TRP A 127 12.28 -2.89 9.46
CA TRP A 127 13.33 -3.87 9.12
C TRP A 127 13.72 -4.81 10.26
N LEU A 128 13.67 -4.38 11.52
CA LEU A 128 14.15 -5.18 12.65
C LEU A 128 13.47 -6.54 12.77
N PRO A 129 12.13 -6.69 12.61
CA PRO A 129 11.50 -8.01 12.71
C PRO A 129 12.03 -8.98 11.65
N PHE A 130 12.18 -8.52 10.40
CA PHE A 130 12.71 -9.33 9.30
C PHE A 130 14.17 -9.68 9.51
N MET A 131 15.02 -8.70 9.88
CA MET A 131 16.44 -8.94 10.14
C MET A 131 16.63 -9.91 11.31
N THR A 132 15.83 -9.78 12.37
CA THR A 132 15.87 -10.71 13.52
C THR A 132 15.48 -12.12 13.09
N MET A 133 14.40 -12.27 12.30
CA MET A 133 13.99 -13.57 11.76
C MET A 133 15.11 -14.21 10.92
N VAL A 134 15.75 -13.45 10.04
CA VAL A 134 16.85 -13.96 9.19
C VAL A 134 18.07 -14.35 10.03
N VAL A 135 18.49 -13.49 10.97
CA VAL A 135 19.65 -13.76 11.84
C VAL A 135 19.42 -15.02 12.68
N LEU A 136 18.28 -15.12 13.37
CA LEU A 136 17.97 -16.30 14.19
C LEU A 136 17.77 -17.55 13.32
N GLY A 137 17.09 -17.41 12.17
CA GLY A 137 16.88 -18.49 11.22
C GLY A 137 18.19 -19.07 10.69
N VAL A 138 19.15 -18.22 10.30
CA VAL A 138 20.48 -18.66 9.88
C VAL A 138 21.29 -19.21 11.05
N PHE A 139 21.20 -18.61 12.24
CA PHE A 139 21.94 -19.08 13.42
C PHE A 139 21.54 -20.51 13.83
N TYR A 140 20.24 -20.80 13.92
CA TYR A 140 19.73 -22.11 14.35
C TYR A 140 19.57 -23.10 13.17
N GLY A 141 19.07 -22.63 12.03
CA GLY A 141 18.72 -23.46 10.87
C GLY A 141 19.79 -23.48 9.76
N ARG A 142 20.86 -22.70 9.90
CA ARG A 142 21.98 -22.63 8.95
C ARG A 142 21.47 -22.36 7.53
N MET A 143 22.06 -23.01 6.52
CA MET A 143 21.65 -22.87 5.12
C MET A 143 20.29 -23.49 4.81
N VAL A 144 19.83 -24.47 5.61
CA VAL A 144 18.52 -25.09 5.42
C VAL A 144 17.40 -24.06 5.55
N PHE A 145 17.52 -23.15 6.53
CA PHE A 145 16.59 -22.03 6.68
C PHE A 145 16.49 -21.19 5.40
N LEU A 146 17.63 -20.83 4.79
CA LEU A 146 17.65 -20.01 3.57
C LEU A 146 17.00 -20.74 2.39
N TYR A 147 17.27 -22.04 2.21
CA TYR A 147 16.66 -22.81 1.14
C TYR A 147 15.14 -22.93 1.31
N VAL A 148 14.66 -23.17 2.52
CA VAL A 148 13.22 -23.21 2.80
C VAL A 148 12.59 -21.83 2.59
N TRP A 149 13.22 -20.78 3.10
CA TRP A 149 12.71 -19.41 2.96
C TRP A 149 12.64 -18.97 1.49
N LEU A 150 13.69 -19.21 0.70
CA LEU A 150 13.71 -18.94 -0.74
C LEU A 150 12.70 -19.81 -1.49
N GLY A 151 12.62 -21.11 -1.15
CA GLY A 151 11.70 -22.05 -1.77
C GLY A 151 10.23 -21.71 -1.54
N LEU A 152 9.89 -20.97 -0.48
CA LEU A 152 8.54 -20.47 -0.23
C LEU A 152 8.30 -19.07 -0.82
N SER A 153 9.27 -18.16 -0.66
CA SER A 153 9.10 -16.75 -1.05
C SER A 153 9.18 -16.53 -2.56
N VAL A 154 10.08 -17.22 -3.27
CA VAL A 154 10.26 -17.02 -4.72
C VAL A 154 9.03 -17.47 -5.51
N PRO A 155 8.45 -18.67 -5.28
CA PRO A 155 7.22 -19.06 -5.98
C PRO A 155 6.04 -18.16 -5.64
N LEU A 156 5.93 -17.71 -4.38
CA LEU A 156 4.85 -16.81 -3.98
C LEU A 156 4.96 -15.44 -4.67
N LEU A 157 6.18 -14.89 -4.77
CA LEU A 157 6.43 -13.65 -5.48
C LEU A 157 6.17 -13.81 -6.99
N ALA A 158 6.63 -14.91 -7.59
CA ALA A 158 6.37 -15.21 -8.98
C ALA A 158 4.86 -15.32 -9.27
N TRP A 159 4.12 -16.04 -8.42
CA TRP A 159 2.67 -16.13 -8.50
C TRP A 159 2.01 -14.75 -8.40
N PHE A 160 2.41 -13.93 -7.42
CA PHE A 160 1.85 -12.59 -7.22
C PHE A 160 2.05 -11.70 -8.45
N ILE A 161 3.25 -11.72 -9.04
CA ILE A 161 3.56 -10.96 -10.25
C ILE A 161 2.69 -11.45 -11.43
N ILE A 162 2.69 -12.75 -11.70
CA ILE A 162 1.92 -13.34 -12.80
C ILE A 162 0.43 -13.05 -12.63
N TYR A 163 -0.10 -13.21 -11.42
CA TYR A 163 -1.51 -12.97 -11.12
C TYR A 163 -1.94 -11.53 -11.44
N ASN A 164 -1.14 -10.53 -11.05
CA ASN A 164 -1.45 -9.11 -11.31
C ASN A 164 -1.26 -8.72 -12.78
N PHE A 165 -0.35 -9.36 -13.52
CA PHE A 165 -0.23 -9.14 -14.97
C PHE A 165 -1.38 -9.79 -15.76
N ALA A 166 -1.82 -10.97 -15.33
CA ALA A 166 -2.88 -11.73 -16.01
C ALA A 166 -4.28 -11.18 -15.70
N ASN A 167 -4.50 -10.66 -14.49
CA ASN A 167 -5.79 -10.15 -14.06
C ASN A 167 -5.69 -8.65 -13.84
N LYS A 168 -6.50 -7.88 -14.58
CA LYS A 168 -6.75 -6.49 -14.21
C LYS A 168 -7.63 -6.50 -12.97
N VAL A 169 -7.03 -6.20 -11.83
CA VAL A 169 -7.72 -6.15 -10.54
C VAL A 169 -8.17 -4.70 -10.32
N TRP A 170 -9.50 -4.48 -10.43
CA TRP A 170 -10.23 -3.20 -10.37
C TRP A 170 -9.82 -2.14 -11.40
#